data_AF-A0A0F7ZFL1-F1
#
_entry.id   AF-A0A0F7ZFL1-F1
#
_cell.length_a   1.000
_cell.length_b   1.000
_cell.length_c   1.000
_cell.angle_alpha   90.00
_cell.angle_beta   90.00
_cell.angle_gamma   90.00
#
_symmetry.space_group_name_H-M   'P 1'
#
loop_
_entity.id
_entity.type
_entity.pdbx_description
1 polymer ?
#
loop_
_entity_poly.entity_id
_entity_poly.type
_entity_poly.pdbx_seq_one_letter_code
_entity_poly.pdbx_strand_id
1 'polypeptide(L)'
;MLRSIQREAFTKSSNPKLNTRKPLDVILDNDTRWLSQLYIIRRALLLRDYVERLIAHHRIEFKQQNKSKRGGLRRSARLPFICQPENQLTDKDWEVIEIFDQILTFYEATIKMLEGSYGNVWDVVQGFEFLLGQLEHYKDVAENFPDPEHFRININLGWQKLNDYYSTLSDTPIYYTSLALHPAYRWKWFERNWSDRLDWIDEAQRMVHDVWRAEYREVTLPEEVAPGTERVVKRRRLSSNPFQEFLERNRYAAPAADQDGLAPGQDKYLHWITHCEASDGSVDDPIAY
;
A
#
# COMPACT_ATOMS: atom_id res chain seq x y z
N MET A 1 -25.51 -13.46 -19.29
CA MET A 1 -24.57 -14.04 -20.27
C MET A 1 -23.17 -14.24 -19.70
N LEU A 2 -22.52 -13.22 -19.11
CA LEU A 2 -21.17 -13.39 -18.53
C LEU A 2 -21.09 -14.52 -17.48
N ARG A 3 -22.08 -14.59 -16.57
CA ARG A 3 -22.16 -15.67 -15.58
C ARG A 3 -22.36 -17.06 -16.20
N SER A 4 -23.08 -17.18 -17.31
CA SER A 4 -23.28 -18.48 -17.97
C SER A 4 -22.00 -18.97 -18.64
N ILE A 5 -21.25 -18.08 -19.30
CA ILE A 5 -19.93 -18.38 -19.88
C ILE A 5 -18.96 -18.88 -18.80
N GLN A 6 -18.94 -18.24 -17.63
CA GLN A 6 -18.14 -18.69 -16.49
C GLN A 6 -18.55 -20.08 -16.00
N ARG A 7 -19.85 -20.33 -15.79
CA ARG A 7 -20.35 -21.64 -15.36
C ARG A 7 -19.95 -22.75 -16.33
N GLU A 8 -20.09 -22.50 -17.62
CA GLU A 8 -19.69 -23.46 -18.65
C GLU A 8 -18.19 -23.75 -18.62
N ALA A 9 -17.36 -22.73 -18.38
CA ALA A 9 -15.92 -22.93 -18.23
C ALA A 9 -15.57 -23.69 -16.95
N PHE A 10 -16.27 -23.44 -15.84
CA PHE A 10 -16.08 -24.16 -14.59
C PHE A 10 -16.48 -25.64 -14.71
N THR A 11 -17.59 -25.96 -15.37
CA THR A 11 -18.01 -27.36 -15.52
C THR A 11 -17.11 -28.16 -16.45
N LYS A 12 -16.50 -27.50 -17.45
CA LYS A 12 -15.55 -28.11 -18.39
C LYS A 12 -14.12 -28.19 -17.86
N SER A 13 -13.82 -27.55 -16.72
CA SER A 13 -12.49 -27.50 -16.16
C SER A 13 -12.09 -28.84 -15.52
N SER A 14 -10.89 -29.31 -15.85
CA SER A 14 -10.27 -30.46 -15.18
C SER A 14 -9.73 -30.13 -13.78
N ASN A 15 -9.62 -28.85 -13.41
CA ASN A 15 -9.17 -28.41 -12.09
C ASN A 15 -10.34 -28.41 -11.08
N PRO A 16 -10.32 -29.28 -10.05
CA PRO A 16 -11.41 -29.38 -9.07
C PRO A 16 -11.69 -28.08 -8.31
N LYS A 17 -10.67 -27.23 -8.14
CA LYS A 17 -10.82 -25.92 -7.45
C LYS A 17 -11.62 -24.91 -8.27
N LEU A 18 -11.71 -25.06 -9.59
CA LEU A 18 -12.50 -24.19 -10.45
C LEU A 18 -13.96 -24.62 -10.48
N ASN A 19 -14.24 -25.91 -10.30
CA ASN A 19 -15.59 -26.48 -10.38
C ASN A 19 -16.48 -26.05 -9.21
N THR A 20 -15.88 -25.64 -8.09
CA THR A 20 -16.58 -25.13 -6.90
C THR A 20 -16.72 -23.60 -6.88
N ARG A 21 -16.14 -22.89 -7.85
CA ARG A 21 -16.20 -21.41 -7.88
C ARG A 21 -17.58 -20.92 -8.30
N LYS A 22 -18.01 -19.83 -7.66
CA LYS A 22 -19.21 -19.09 -8.08
C LYS A 22 -18.84 -18.07 -9.16
N PRO A 23 -19.69 -17.89 -10.19
CA PRO A 23 -19.49 -16.84 -11.18
C PRO A 23 -19.46 -15.45 -10.54
N LEU A 24 -18.54 -14.63 -11.00
CA LEU A 24 -18.34 -13.25 -10.56
C LEU A 24 -18.98 -12.28 -11.56
N ASP A 25 -19.47 -11.15 -11.07
CA ASP A 25 -19.84 -10.01 -11.91
C ASP A 25 -18.67 -9.03 -12.03
N VAL A 26 -18.77 -8.06 -12.94
CA VAL A 26 -17.86 -6.91 -12.92
C VAL A 26 -18.05 -6.12 -11.62
N ILE A 27 -16.97 -5.46 -11.16
CA ILE A 27 -17.03 -4.49 -10.06
C ILE A 27 -16.97 -3.10 -10.68
N LEU A 28 -17.76 -2.19 -10.15
CA LEU A 28 -17.67 -0.76 -10.45
C LEU A 28 -16.92 -0.05 -9.32
N ASP A 29 -16.37 1.10 -9.66
CA ASP A 29 -15.76 2.00 -8.71
C ASP A 29 -16.76 2.45 -7.66
N ASN A 30 -16.20 2.82 -6.52
CA ASN A 30 -16.95 3.36 -5.41
C ASN A 30 -16.10 4.46 -4.79
N ASP A 31 -16.59 5.69 -4.88
CA ASP A 31 -15.91 6.90 -4.41
C ASP A 31 -15.67 6.91 -2.89
N THR A 32 -16.44 6.13 -2.14
CA THR A 32 -16.35 6.08 -0.67
C THR A 32 -15.42 4.98 -0.16
N ARG A 33 -15.08 3.99 -1.00
CA ARG A 33 -14.28 2.84 -0.59
C ARG A 33 -12.85 2.97 -1.05
N TRP A 34 -11.93 2.99 -0.09
CA TRP A 34 -10.49 3.01 -0.36
C TRP A 34 -10.11 1.77 -1.19
N LEU A 35 -9.22 1.98 -2.17
CA LEU A 35 -8.75 0.94 -3.12
C LEU A 35 -9.83 0.38 -4.07
N SER A 36 -10.95 1.08 -4.27
CA SER A 36 -12.00 0.63 -5.20
C SER A 36 -11.47 0.38 -6.62
N GLN A 37 -10.62 1.26 -7.14
CA GLN A 37 -9.97 1.09 -8.45
C GLN A 37 -9.12 -0.18 -8.56
N LEU A 38 -8.33 -0.51 -7.53
CA LEU A 38 -7.56 -1.76 -7.48
C LEU A 38 -8.49 -2.98 -7.55
N TYR A 39 -9.62 -2.96 -6.84
CA TYR A 39 -10.57 -4.07 -6.86
C TYR A 39 -11.29 -4.23 -8.21
N ILE A 40 -11.52 -3.14 -8.94
CA ILE A 40 -12.00 -3.19 -10.33
C ILE A 40 -10.95 -3.83 -11.22
N ILE A 41 -9.71 -3.35 -11.15
CA ILE A 41 -8.58 -3.85 -11.94
C ILE A 41 -8.42 -5.37 -11.74
N ARG A 42 -8.30 -5.83 -10.49
CA ARG A 42 -8.21 -7.27 -10.19
C ARG A 42 -9.42 -8.05 -10.68
N ARG A 43 -10.62 -7.47 -10.59
CA ARG A 43 -11.83 -8.12 -11.12
C ARG A 43 -11.80 -8.22 -12.64
N ALA A 44 -11.36 -7.17 -13.33
CA ALA A 44 -11.21 -7.16 -14.78
C ALA A 44 -10.20 -8.22 -15.22
N LEU A 45 -9.03 -8.29 -14.59
CA LEU A 45 -8.01 -9.31 -14.85
C LEU A 45 -8.53 -10.73 -14.62
N LEU A 46 -9.23 -10.98 -13.51
CA LEU A 46 -9.87 -12.27 -13.24
C LEU A 46 -10.96 -12.64 -14.26
N LEU A 47 -11.57 -11.65 -14.91
CA LEU A 47 -12.65 -11.85 -15.86
C LEU A 47 -12.21 -11.76 -17.32
N ARG A 48 -10.94 -11.45 -17.63
CA ARG A 48 -10.41 -11.20 -18.98
C ARG A 48 -10.88 -12.24 -19.99
N ASP A 49 -10.56 -13.51 -19.77
CA ASP A 49 -10.95 -14.62 -20.66
C ASP A 49 -12.46 -14.71 -20.88
N TYR A 50 -13.26 -14.42 -19.84
CA TYR A 50 -14.72 -14.51 -19.92
C TYR A 50 -15.33 -13.32 -20.66
N VAL A 51 -14.72 -12.14 -20.51
CA VAL A 51 -15.09 -10.93 -21.25
C VAL A 51 -14.76 -11.11 -22.73
N GLU A 52 -13.57 -11.63 -23.06
CA GLU A 52 -13.18 -11.93 -24.45
C GLU A 52 -14.12 -12.96 -25.09
N ARG A 53 -14.48 -14.03 -24.38
CA ARG A 53 -15.47 -15.01 -24.85
C ARG A 53 -16.85 -14.39 -25.04
N LEU A 54 -17.26 -13.47 -24.17
CA LEU A 54 -18.52 -12.75 -24.29
C LEU A 54 -18.55 -11.89 -25.56
N ILE A 55 -17.48 -11.13 -25.81
CA ILE A 55 -17.31 -10.33 -27.04
C ILE A 55 -17.36 -11.24 -28.27
N ALA A 56 -16.63 -12.36 -28.25
CA ALA A 56 -16.61 -13.32 -29.35
C ALA A 56 -18.00 -13.91 -29.62
N HIS A 57 -18.75 -14.27 -28.57
CA HIS A 57 -20.13 -14.75 -28.70
C HIS A 57 -21.01 -13.73 -29.40
N HIS A 58 -21.02 -12.48 -28.94
CA HIS A 58 -21.81 -11.41 -29.57
C HIS A 58 -21.38 -11.13 -31.01
N ARG A 59 -20.08 -11.25 -31.32
CA ARG A 59 -19.57 -11.10 -32.68
C ARG A 59 -20.06 -12.22 -33.61
N ILE A 60 -20.10 -13.47 -33.13
CA ILE A 60 -20.61 -14.62 -33.89
C ILE A 60 -22.12 -14.48 -34.11
N GLU A 61 -22.87 -14.19 -33.05
CA GLU A 61 -24.32 -14.01 -33.10
C GLU A 61 -24.71 -12.89 -34.08
N PHE A 62 -24.05 -11.74 -33.98
CA PHE A 62 -24.25 -10.62 -34.90
C PHE A 62 -24.00 -11.02 -36.36
N LYS A 63 -22.89 -11.72 -36.63
CA LYS A 63 -22.57 -12.21 -37.98
C LYS A 63 -23.64 -13.16 -38.50
N GLN A 64 -24.17 -14.07 -37.67
CA GLN A 64 -25.21 -15.02 -38.06
C GLN A 64 -26.53 -14.31 -38.39
N GLN A 65 -26.97 -13.38 -37.54
CA GLN A 65 -28.23 -12.66 -37.71
C GLN A 65 -28.21 -11.68 -38.91
N ASN A 66 -27.03 -11.15 -39.26
CA ASN A 66 -26.87 -10.14 -40.30
C ASN A 66 -26.27 -10.69 -41.62
N LYS A 67 -26.35 -12.01 -41.85
CA LYS A 67 -25.98 -12.58 -43.16
C LYS A 67 -26.94 -12.10 -44.26
N SER A 68 -26.36 -11.69 -45.37
CA SER A 68 -27.06 -11.42 -46.64
C SER A 68 -27.25 -12.71 -47.43
N LYS A 69 -28.23 -12.72 -48.35
CA LYS A 69 -28.44 -13.82 -49.31
C LYS A 69 -27.19 -14.12 -50.16
N ARG A 70 -26.28 -13.16 -50.31
CA ARG A 70 -25.01 -13.29 -51.06
C ARG A 70 -23.80 -13.65 -50.18
N GLY A 71 -23.99 -14.09 -48.94
CA GLY A 71 -22.91 -14.53 -48.04
C GLY A 71 -22.15 -13.42 -47.31
N GLY A 72 -22.31 -12.15 -47.70
CA GLY A 72 -21.74 -10.98 -47.00
C GLY A 72 -22.62 -10.44 -45.86
N LEU A 73 -22.12 -9.45 -45.11
CA LEU A 73 -22.90 -8.75 -44.08
C LEU A 73 -23.91 -7.78 -44.74
N ARG A 74 -25.11 -7.60 -44.15
CA ARG A 74 -26.08 -6.60 -44.62
C ARG A 74 -25.50 -5.19 -44.56
N ARG A 75 -25.74 -4.36 -45.59
CA ARG A 75 -25.22 -2.97 -45.66
C ARG A 75 -25.67 -2.06 -44.50
N SER A 76 -26.82 -2.33 -43.90
CA SER A 76 -27.35 -1.57 -42.75
C SER A 76 -26.94 -2.14 -41.39
N ALA A 77 -26.17 -3.24 -41.35
CA ALA A 77 -25.79 -3.88 -40.10
C ALA A 77 -24.78 -3.01 -39.34
N ARG A 78 -25.10 -2.71 -38.07
CA ARG A 78 -24.20 -1.98 -37.16
C ARG A 78 -23.68 -2.93 -36.10
N LEU A 79 -22.36 -2.90 -35.87
CA LEU A 79 -21.75 -3.71 -34.82
C LEU A 79 -22.36 -3.37 -33.46
N PRO A 80 -22.70 -4.39 -32.63
CA PRO A 80 -23.10 -4.17 -31.25
C PRO A 80 -22.03 -3.36 -30.51
N PHE A 81 -22.44 -2.52 -29.56
CA PHE A 81 -21.55 -1.63 -28.80
C PHE A 81 -20.32 -2.36 -28.24
N ILE A 82 -20.53 -3.52 -27.61
CA ILE A 82 -19.47 -4.38 -27.04
C ILE A 82 -18.48 -4.94 -28.08
N CYS A 83 -18.88 -4.99 -29.36
CA CYS A 83 -18.06 -5.51 -30.45
C CYS A 83 -17.31 -4.41 -31.22
N GLN A 84 -17.54 -3.14 -30.90
CA GLN A 84 -16.82 -2.02 -31.50
C GLN A 84 -15.38 -1.98 -30.97
N PRO A 85 -14.35 -1.82 -31.83
CA PRO A 85 -12.95 -1.79 -31.41
C PRO A 85 -12.64 -0.75 -30.33
N GLU A 86 -13.24 0.43 -30.42
CA GLU A 86 -13.09 1.54 -29.47
C GLU A 86 -13.63 1.25 -28.06
N ASN A 87 -14.46 0.22 -27.91
CA ASN A 87 -15.03 -0.20 -26.62
C ASN A 87 -14.38 -1.49 -26.09
N GLN A 88 -13.24 -1.88 -26.65
CA GLN A 88 -12.48 -3.07 -26.26
C GLN A 88 -11.09 -2.67 -25.78
N LEU A 89 -10.65 -3.32 -24.70
CA LEU A 89 -9.27 -3.24 -24.26
C LEU A 89 -8.39 -4.04 -25.22
N THR A 90 -7.35 -3.40 -25.72
CA THR A 90 -6.28 -4.02 -26.50
C THR A 90 -5.34 -4.81 -25.59
N ASP A 91 -4.46 -5.63 -26.17
CA ASP A 91 -3.45 -6.36 -25.39
C ASP A 91 -2.54 -5.41 -24.61
N LYS A 92 -2.25 -4.23 -25.18
CA LYS A 92 -1.49 -3.17 -24.50
C LYS A 92 -2.26 -2.62 -23.30
N ASP A 93 -3.57 -2.38 -23.44
CA ASP A 93 -4.39 -1.88 -22.33
C ASP A 93 -4.44 -2.88 -21.18
N TRP A 94 -4.49 -4.18 -21.48
CA TRP A 94 -4.42 -5.22 -20.46
C TRP A 94 -3.07 -5.24 -19.74
N GLU A 95 -1.96 -5.06 -20.46
CA GLU A 95 -0.63 -4.95 -19.87
C GLU A 95 -0.51 -3.70 -18.97
N VAL A 96 -1.05 -2.55 -19.40
CA VAL A 96 -1.16 -1.34 -18.58
C VAL A 96 -1.90 -1.64 -17.27
N ILE A 97 -3.05 -2.34 -17.34
CA ILE A 97 -3.86 -2.70 -16.17
C ILE A 97 -3.11 -3.63 -15.22
N GLU A 98 -2.32 -4.59 -15.74
CA GLU A 98 -1.49 -5.49 -14.94
C GLU A 98 -0.38 -4.74 -14.18
N ILE A 99 0.23 -3.74 -14.80
CA ILE A 99 1.24 -2.90 -14.14
C ILE A 99 0.60 -2.05 -13.04
N PHE A 100 -0.57 -1.47 -13.28
CA PHE A 100 -1.30 -0.74 -12.23
C PHE A 100 -1.71 -1.64 -11.06
N ASP A 101 -2.10 -2.90 -11.30
CA ASP A 101 -2.33 -3.87 -10.21
C ASP A 101 -1.08 -4.06 -9.34
N GLN A 102 0.10 -4.16 -9.97
CA GLN A 102 1.37 -4.33 -9.24
C GLN A 102 1.69 -3.10 -8.38
N ILE A 103 1.63 -1.89 -8.95
CA ILE A 103 1.89 -0.65 -8.21
C ILE A 103 0.90 -0.47 -7.05
N LEU A 104 -0.40 -0.62 -7.33
CA LEU A 104 -1.45 -0.42 -6.34
C LEU A 104 -1.48 -1.52 -5.26
N THR A 105 -0.86 -2.68 -5.51
CA THR A 105 -0.67 -3.72 -4.48
C THR A 105 0.22 -3.22 -3.33
N PHE A 106 1.21 -2.36 -3.57
CA PHE A 106 2.00 -1.75 -2.50
C PHE A 106 1.18 -0.79 -1.64
N TYR A 107 0.29 -0.02 -2.26
CA TYR A 107 -0.68 0.82 -1.54
C TYR A 107 -1.61 -0.03 -0.68
N GLU A 108 -2.14 -1.13 -1.22
CA GLU A 108 -2.99 -2.04 -0.45
C GLU A 108 -2.25 -2.65 0.75
N ALA A 109 -1.01 -3.09 0.57
CA ALA A 109 -0.20 -3.63 1.66
C ALA A 109 0.00 -2.60 2.78
N THR A 110 0.39 -1.37 2.40
CA THR A 110 0.66 -0.27 3.33
C THR A 110 -0.61 0.17 4.07
N ILE A 111 -1.70 0.45 3.34
CA ILE A 111 -2.97 0.91 3.92
C ILE A 111 -3.55 -0.16 4.87
N LYS A 112 -3.53 -1.44 4.49
CA LYS A 112 -4.05 -2.51 5.36
C LYS A 112 -3.26 -2.70 6.65
N MET A 113 -2.01 -2.27 6.68
CA MET A 113 -1.18 -2.26 7.89
C MET A 113 -1.43 -1.01 8.73
N LEU A 114 -1.67 0.14 8.10
CA LEU A 114 -1.91 1.40 8.81
C LEU A 114 -3.37 1.58 9.28
N GLU A 115 -4.32 0.80 8.74
CA GLU A 115 -5.74 0.91 9.10
C GLU A 115 -6.16 0.08 10.33
N GLY A 116 -7.16 0.57 11.05
CA GLY A 116 -7.82 -0.14 12.15
C GLY A 116 -6.88 -0.47 13.31
N SER A 117 -7.08 -1.62 13.95
CA SER A 117 -6.31 -2.06 15.14
C SER A 117 -4.89 -2.55 14.82
N TYR A 118 -4.41 -2.39 13.58
CA TYR A 118 -3.07 -2.81 13.15
C TYR A 118 -2.09 -1.64 13.07
N GLY A 119 -2.58 -0.42 12.78
CA GLY A 119 -1.75 0.74 12.53
C GLY A 119 -1.01 1.23 13.77
N ASN A 120 0.27 1.52 13.59
CA ASN A 120 1.07 2.24 14.57
C ASN A 120 1.43 3.63 14.06
N VAL A 121 1.47 4.61 14.95
CA VAL A 121 1.82 6.00 14.59
C VAL A 121 3.24 6.08 14.03
N TRP A 122 4.18 5.29 14.59
CA TRP A 122 5.57 5.22 14.15
C TRP A 122 5.77 4.55 12.79
N ASP A 123 4.76 3.85 12.25
CA ASP A 123 4.84 3.25 10.91
C ASP A 123 4.40 4.22 9.81
N VAL A 124 3.78 5.36 10.15
CA VAL A 124 3.20 6.29 9.16
C VAL A 124 4.29 6.92 8.29
N VAL A 125 5.31 7.53 8.88
CA VAL A 125 6.45 8.12 8.14
C VAL A 125 7.10 7.06 7.23
N GLN A 126 7.32 5.86 7.77
CA GLN A 126 7.88 4.74 7.01
C GLN A 126 6.99 4.30 5.85
N GLY A 127 5.66 4.36 6.00
CA GLY A 127 4.70 4.07 4.93
C GLY A 127 4.79 5.04 3.77
N PHE A 128 5.01 6.33 4.04
CA PHE A 128 5.25 7.33 3.00
C PHE A 128 6.58 7.08 2.28
N GLU A 129 7.68 6.90 3.02
CA GLU A 129 8.99 6.58 2.44
C GLU A 129 8.93 5.32 1.56
N PHE A 130 8.24 4.28 2.03
CA PHE A 130 8.06 3.04 1.28
C PHE A 130 7.35 3.27 -0.06
N LEU A 131 6.20 3.95 -0.04
CA LEU A 131 5.39 4.18 -1.24
C LEU A 131 6.06 5.15 -2.21
N LEU A 132 6.72 6.21 -1.72
CA LEU A 132 7.51 7.13 -2.56
C LEU A 132 8.63 6.38 -3.27
N GLY A 133 9.38 5.54 -2.53
CA GLY A 133 10.44 4.71 -3.11
C GLY A 133 9.92 3.70 -4.14
N GLN A 134 8.72 3.13 -3.95
CA GLN A 134 8.11 2.30 -4.99
C GLN A 134 7.80 3.12 -6.24
N LEU A 135 7.20 4.31 -6.11
CA LEU A 135 6.89 5.14 -7.27
C LEU A 135 8.16 5.58 -8.01
N GLU A 136 9.24 5.90 -7.30
CA GLU A 136 10.54 6.20 -7.92
C GLU A 136 11.08 5.00 -8.69
N HIS A 137 11.05 3.81 -8.10
CA HIS A 137 11.45 2.59 -8.80
C HIS A 137 10.64 2.36 -10.08
N TYR A 138 9.31 2.48 -10.01
CA TYR A 138 8.45 2.31 -11.18
C TYR A 138 8.65 3.41 -12.24
N LYS A 139 9.05 4.62 -11.82
CA LYS A 139 9.42 5.69 -12.75
C LYS A 139 10.69 5.35 -13.52
N ASP A 140 11.68 4.74 -12.86
CA ASP A 140 12.94 4.33 -13.49
C ASP A 140 12.75 3.20 -14.51
N VAL A 141 11.87 2.24 -14.21
CA VAL A 141 11.60 1.13 -15.13
C VAL A 141 10.52 1.43 -16.18
N ALA A 142 9.91 2.61 -16.14
CA ALA A 142 8.77 2.98 -16.98
C ALA A 142 9.06 2.96 -18.49
N GLU A 143 10.33 3.06 -18.90
CA GLU A 143 10.74 2.92 -20.31
C GLU A 143 10.42 1.55 -20.90
N ASN A 144 10.25 0.53 -20.04
CA ASN A 144 9.91 -0.83 -20.42
C ASN A 144 8.40 -1.11 -20.43
N PHE A 145 7.55 -0.12 -20.09
CA PHE A 145 6.10 -0.28 -20.03
C PHE A 145 5.43 0.06 -21.37
N PRO A 146 4.22 -0.45 -21.64
CA PRO A 146 3.38 0.09 -22.70
C PRO A 146 3.10 1.57 -22.42
N ASP A 147 3.22 2.41 -23.45
CA ASP A 147 3.05 3.87 -23.36
C ASP A 147 3.93 4.54 -22.26
N PRO A 148 5.27 4.47 -22.37
CA PRO A 148 6.20 4.94 -21.33
C PRO A 148 5.97 6.37 -20.86
N GLU A 149 5.65 7.28 -21.78
CA GLU A 149 5.40 8.69 -21.46
C GLU A 149 4.20 8.86 -20.53
N HIS A 150 3.10 8.15 -20.82
CA HIS A 150 1.91 8.18 -19.98
C HIS A 150 2.18 7.62 -18.58
N PHE A 151 2.93 6.52 -18.46
CA PHE A 151 3.32 5.99 -17.16
C PHE A 151 4.19 6.97 -16.38
N ARG A 152 5.23 7.54 -17.00
CA ARG A 152 6.11 8.50 -16.34
C ARG A 152 5.32 9.70 -15.80
N ILE A 153 4.39 10.23 -16.59
CA ILE A 153 3.52 11.34 -16.18
C ILE A 153 2.63 10.92 -15.00
N ASN A 154 1.90 9.81 -15.12
CA ASN A 154 0.97 9.35 -14.09
C ASN A 154 1.67 8.98 -12.77
N ILE A 155 2.81 8.29 -12.85
CA ILE A 155 3.63 7.96 -11.68
C ILE A 155 4.12 9.24 -11.01
N ASN A 156 4.57 10.23 -11.79
CA ASN A 156 5.03 11.50 -11.25
C ASN A 156 3.89 12.30 -10.59
N LEU A 157 2.68 12.28 -11.15
CA LEU A 157 1.49 12.86 -10.52
C LEU A 157 1.14 12.16 -9.20
N GLY A 158 1.21 10.82 -9.18
CA GLY A 158 1.03 10.02 -7.97
C GLY A 158 2.07 10.35 -6.90
N TRP A 159 3.34 10.49 -7.30
CA TRP A 159 4.45 10.84 -6.42
C TRP A 159 4.27 12.24 -5.85
N GLN A 160 3.94 13.23 -6.69
CA GLN A 160 3.67 14.60 -6.24
C GLN A 160 2.55 14.63 -5.21
N LYS A 161 1.44 13.94 -5.50
CA LYS A 161 0.30 13.90 -4.58
C LYS A 161 0.66 13.24 -3.25
N LEU A 162 1.45 12.16 -3.28
CA LEU A 162 1.91 11.49 -2.07
C LEU A 162 2.88 12.37 -1.26
N ASN A 163 3.78 13.07 -1.95
CA ASN A 163 4.73 14.00 -1.34
C ASN A 163 4.04 15.22 -0.72
N ASP A 164 2.94 15.71 -1.30
CA ASP A 164 2.13 16.78 -0.70
C ASP A 164 1.64 16.36 0.69
N TYR A 165 1.05 15.15 0.80
CA TYR A 165 0.62 14.62 2.09
C TYR A 165 1.80 14.35 3.02
N TYR A 166 2.92 13.85 2.50
CA TYR A 166 4.10 13.60 3.31
C TYR A 166 4.63 14.89 3.95
N SER A 167 4.65 15.97 3.17
CA SER A 167 5.07 17.30 3.64
C SER A 167 4.17 17.82 4.77
N THR A 168 2.89 17.45 4.82
CA THR A 168 2.01 17.86 5.93
C THR A 168 2.27 17.12 7.24
N LEU A 169 3.08 16.05 7.25
CA LEU A 169 3.40 15.36 8.50
C LEU A 169 4.21 16.25 9.47
N SER A 170 4.98 17.23 8.95
CA SER A 170 5.66 18.26 9.78
C SER A 170 4.70 19.08 10.63
N ASP A 171 3.42 19.20 10.24
CA ASP A 171 2.43 19.95 11.01
C ASP A 171 1.99 19.19 12.26
N THR A 172 2.26 17.87 12.33
CA THR A 172 1.89 17.01 13.46
C THR A 172 3.11 16.27 14.01
N PRO A 173 3.85 16.87 14.97
CA PRO A 173 5.11 16.34 15.49
C PRO A 173 5.07 14.88 15.98
N ILE A 174 3.90 14.37 16.38
CA ILE A 174 3.73 13.03 16.93
C ILE A 174 4.24 11.91 16.00
N TYR A 175 4.18 12.10 14.67
CA TYR A 175 4.68 11.11 13.72
C TYR A 175 6.21 10.92 13.85
N TYR A 176 6.95 12.02 14.03
CA TYR A 176 8.40 11.96 14.25
C TYR A 176 8.75 11.57 15.68
N THR A 177 8.02 12.10 16.68
CA THR A 177 8.24 11.77 18.09
C THR A 177 8.06 10.28 18.34
N SER A 178 6.98 9.68 17.83
CA SER A 178 6.72 8.25 18.02
C SER A 178 7.80 7.36 17.38
N LEU A 179 8.31 7.75 16.20
CA LEU A 179 9.37 7.00 15.52
C LEU A 179 10.74 7.18 16.20
N ALA A 180 11.07 8.40 16.63
CA ALA A 180 12.33 8.71 17.33
C ALA A 180 12.41 8.08 18.73
N LEU A 181 11.26 7.90 19.39
CA LEU A 181 11.16 7.23 20.69
C LEU A 181 10.99 5.71 20.60
N HIS A 182 10.83 5.17 19.40
CA HIS A 182 10.72 3.71 19.24
C HIS A 182 12.10 3.05 19.38
N PRO A 183 12.31 2.09 20.31
CA PRO A 183 13.63 1.49 20.57
C PRO A 183 14.25 0.86 19.32
N ALA A 184 13.45 0.18 18.51
CA ALA A 184 13.94 -0.48 17.29
C ALA A 184 14.32 0.47 16.15
N TYR A 185 14.02 1.77 16.22
CA TYR A 185 14.27 2.72 15.13
C TYR A 185 15.16 3.89 15.58
N ARG A 186 14.73 4.63 16.61
CA ARG A 186 15.44 5.78 17.19
C ARG A 186 15.83 6.84 16.14
N TRP A 187 16.75 7.75 16.49
CA TRP A 187 17.32 8.72 15.56
C TRP A 187 18.11 8.08 14.41
N LYS A 188 18.60 6.84 14.59
CA LYS A 188 19.33 6.08 13.58
C LYS A 188 18.52 5.85 12.31
N TRP A 189 17.20 5.70 12.45
CA TRP A 189 16.31 5.58 11.29
C TRP A 189 16.36 6.85 10.42
N PHE A 190 16.27 8.03 11.04
CA PHE A 190 16.31 9.32 10.32
C PHE A 190 17.67 9.56 9.67
N GLU A 191 18.76 9.33 10.41
CA GLU A 191 20.13 9.46 9.89
C GLU A 191 20.38 8.61 8.65
N ARG A 192 19.80 7.40 8.60
CA ARG A 192 19.94 6.50 7.45
C ARG A 192 19.04 6.87 6.28
N ASN A 193 17.76 7.11 6.53
CA ASN A 193 16.77 7.30 5.47
C ASN A 193 16.77 8.72 4.91
N TRP A 194 17.20 9.71 5.68
CA TRP A 194 17.28 11.12 5.29
C TRP A 194 18.73 11.61 5.20
N SER A 195 19.65 10.72 4.81
CA SER A 195 21.09 11.03 4.77
C SER A 195 21.47 12.23 3.87
N ASP A 196 20.62 12.53 2.89
CA ASP A 196 20.73 13.66 1.96
C ASP A 196 19.90 14.89 2.36
N ARG A 197 19.14 14.81 3.46
CA ARG A 197 18.19 15.82 3.95
C ARG A 197 18.46 16.17 5.42
N LEU A 198 19.66 16.67 5.69
CA LEU A 198 20.09 17.02 7.04
C LEU A 198 19.20 18.09 7.70
N ASP A 199 18.67 19.02 6.88
CA ASP A 199 17.72 20.04 7.31
C ASP A 199 16.42 19.44 7.87
N TRP A 200 15.96 18.33 7.28
CA TRP A 200 14.78 17.61 7.77
C TRP A 200 15.04 16.91 9.10
N ILE A 201 16.25 16.36 9.28
CA ILE A 201 16.66 15.77 10.56
C ILE A 201 16.68 16.83 11.65
N ASP A 202 17.29 18.00 11.38
CA ASP A 202 17.35 19.11 12.33
C ASP A 202 15.94 19.62 12.70
N GLU A 203 15.04 19.72 11.73
CA GLU A 203 13.66 20.09 11.95
C GLU A 203 12.92 19.05 12.82
N ALA A 204 13.04 17.77 12.50
CA ALA A 204 12.46 16.70 13.31
C ALA A 204 13.01 16.73 14.75
N GLN A 205 14.32 16.90 14.94
CA GLN A 205 14.92 17.00 16.27
C GLN A 205 14.35 18.15 17.09
N ARG A 206 14.19 19.33 16.47
CA ARG A 206 13.54 20.48 17.13
C ARG A 206 12.11 20.15 17.54
N MET A 207 11.31 19.61 16.63
CA MET A 207 9.91 19.24 16.91
C MET A 207 9.80 18.23 18.05
N VAL A 208 10.59 17.15 18.03
CA VAL A 208 10.56 16.11 19.08
C VAL A 208 10.98 16.69 20.43
N HIS A 209 12.01 17.52 20.45
CA HIS A 209 12.47 18.18 21.67
C HIS A 209 11.46 19.20 22.21
N ASP A 210 10.75 19.92 21.34
CA ASP A 210 9.68 20.84 21.74
C ASP A 210 8.49 20.09 22.36
N VAL A 211 8.08 18.96 21.78
CA VAL A 211 7.07 18.07 22.38
C VAL A 211 7.52 17.58 23.76
N TRP A 212 8.76 17.11 23.90
CA TRP A 212 9.31 16.69 25.19
C TRP A 212 9.20 17.80 26.23
N ARG A 213 9.70 18.99 25.91
CA ARG A 213 9.73 20.14 26.83
C ARG A 213 8.34 20.64 27.21
N ALA A 214 7.43 20.74 26.24
CA ALA A 214 6.12 21.33 26.44
C ALA A 214 5.14 20.38 27.14
N GLU A 215 5.19 19.09 26.81
CA GLU A 215 4.13 18.15 27.19
C GLU A 215 4.56 17.06 28.17
N TYR A 216 5.84 16.67 28.23
CA TYR A 216 6.27 15.46 28.95
C TYR A 216 7.30 15.68 30.06
N ARG A 217 8.12 16.73 29.98
CA ARG A 217 9.24 16.97 30.90
C ARG A 217 8.84 17.02 32.37
N GLU A 218 7.74 17.70 32.66
CA GLU A 218 7.23 17.92 34.02
C GLU A 218 6.09 16.94 34.39
N VAL A 219 5.75 15.99 33.50
CA VAL A 219 4.68 15.02 33.76
C VAL A 219 5.18 14.01 34.80
N THR A 220 4.54 14.04 35.96
CA THR A 220 4.67 12.98 36.96
C THR A 220 3.68 11.89 36.61
N LEU A 221 4.19 10.75 36.13
CA LEU A 221 3.32 9.58 35.87
C LEU A 221 2.66 9.17 37.19
N PRO A 222 1.33 8.95 37.22
CA PRO A 222 0.71 8.28 38.36
C PRO A 222 1.39 6.93 38.57
N GLU A 223 1.73 6.59 39.82
CA GLU A 223 2.12 5.22 40.19
C GLU A 223 1.04 4.27 39.67
N GLU A 224 1.47 3.30 38.86
CA GLU A 224 0.71 2.20 38.26
C GLU A 224 -0.81 2.40 38.16
N VAL A 225 -1.28 2.78 36.98
CA VAL A 225 -2.70 2.63 36.63
C VAL A 225 -3.07 1.16 36.83
N ALA A 226 -4.02 0.93 37.74
CA ALA A 226 -4.56 -0.38 38.11
C ALA A 226 -4.79 -1.31 36.89
N PRO A 227 -4.65 -2.63 37.06
CA PRO A 227 -4.84 -3.62 35.98
C PRO A 227 -6.31 -3.67 35.57
N GLY A 228 -6.75 -2.71 34.74
CA GLY A 228 -8.16 -2.55 34.40
C GLY A 228 -8.44 -1.73 33.14
N THR A 229 -7.46 -1.02 32.57
CA THR A 229 -7.60 -0.55 31.19
C THR A 229 -7.33 -1.74 30.27
N GLU A 230 -8.38 -2.37 29.75
CA GLU A 230 -8.25 -3.40 28.73
C GLU A 230 -7.41 -2.82 27.58
N ARG A 231 -6.13 -3.24 27.52
CA ARG A 231 -5.24 -2.86 26.42
C ARG A 231 -5.87 -3.38 25.15
N VAL A 232 -6.01 -2.52 24.14
CA VAL A 232 -6.49 -2.96 22.82
C VAL A 232 -5.47 -3.95 22.29
N VAL A 233 -5.81 -5.23 22.33
CA VAL A 233 -4.96 -6.31 21.79
C VAL A 233 -4.86 -6.08 20.29
N LYS A 234 -3.72 -5.56 19.85
CA LYS A 234 -3.40 -5.44 18.42
C LYS A 234 -3.35 -6.86 17.86
N ARG A 235 -4.12 -7.10 16.79
CA ARG A 235 -4.09 -8.39 16.12
C ARG A 235 -2.77 -8.49 15.36
N ARG A 236 -1.94 -9.49 15.66
CA ARG A 236 -0.75 -9.80 14.84
C ARG A 236 -1.22 -10.45 13.53
N ARG A 237 -0.84 -9.90 12.38
CA ARG A 237 -1.07 -10.59 11.10
C ARG A 237 0.05 -11.63 10.87
N LEU A 238 -0.36 -12.80 10.40
CA LEU A 238 0.51 -13.96 10.12
C LEU A 238 1.05 -13.97 8.68
N SER A 239 0.73 -12.97 7.85
CA SER A 239 1.12 -12.93 6.44
C SER A 239 2.17 -11.84 6.21
N SER A 240 3.39 -12.25 5.85
CA SER A 240 4.42 -11.35 5.33
C SER A 240 3.88 -10.56 4.14
N ASN A 241 4.15 -9.27 4.10
CA ASN A 241 3.85 -8.41 2.97
C ASN A 241 5.02 -7.45 2.74
N PRO A 242 5.14 -6.84 1.54
CA PRO A 242 6.30 -6.02 1.19
C PRO A 242 6.56 -4.84 2.15
N PHE A 243 5.50 -4.24 2.69
CA PHE A 243 5.66 -3.14 3.64
C PHE A 243 6.16 -3.64 5.00
N GLN A 244 5.69 -4.79 5.47
CA GLN A 244 6.24 -5.43 6.68
C GLN A 244 7.72 -5.77 6.51
N GLU A 245 8.13 -6.30 5.37
CA GLU A 245 9.54 -6.58 5.08
C GLU A 245 10.39 -5.30 5.07
N PHE A 246 9.84 -4.20 4.56
CA PHE A 246 10.48 -2.88 4.61
C PHE A 246 10.66 -2.38 6.06
N LEU A 247 9.65 -2.51 6.92
CA LEU A 247 9.74 -2.15 8.34
C LEU A 247 10.80 -2.99 9.06
N GLU A 248 10.80 -4.31 8.86
CA GLU A 248 11.78 -5.22 9.47
C GLU A 248 13.21 -4.90 9.04
N ARG A 249 13.43 -4.60 7.74
CA ARG A 249 14.73 -4.14 7.23
C ARG A 249 15.16 -2.82 7.87
N ASN A 250 14.19 -2.00 8.28
CA ASN A 250 14.45 -0.70 8.83
C ASN A 250 14.82 -0.69 10.32
N ARG A 251 14.58 -1.80 11.03
CA ARG A 251 14.97 -1.94 12.44
C ARG A 251 16.49 -1.83 12.62
N TYR A 252 16.89 -1.15 13.68
CA TYR A 252 18.27 -0.95 14.08
C TYR A 252 18.73 -2.07 15.02
N ALA A 253 19.86 -2.71 14.72
CA ALA A 253 20.52 -3.62 15.66
C ALA A 253 21.60 -2.84 16.42
N ALA A 254 21.42 -2.64 17.72
CA ALA A 254 22.41 -1.96 18.55
C ALA A 254 23.65 -2.86 18.77
N PRO A 255 24.87 -2.29 18.78
CA PRO A 255 26.01 -2.96 19.39
C PRO A 255 25.78 -3.12 20.91
N ALA A 256 26.39 -4.14 21.52
CA ALA A 256 26.25 -4.42 22.95
C ALA A 256 26.57 -3.18 23.79
N ALA A 257 25.64 -2.78 24.65
CA ALA A 257 25.78 -1.59 25.47
C ALA A 257 26.34 -1.90 26.86
N ASP A 258 27.14 -0.96 27.37
CA ASP A 258 27.57 -0.88 28.76
C ASP A 258 26.40 -0.48 29.66
N GLN A 259 26.28 -1.16 30.80
CA GLN A 259 25.26 -0.92 31.81
C GLN A 259 25.63 0.29 32.66
N ASP A 260 25.25 1.50 32.24
CA ASP A 260 25.25 2.66 33.13
C ASP A 260 23.81 3.11 33.40
N GLY A 261 23.50 3.24 34.70
CA GLY A 261 22.18 3.63 35.18
C GLY A 261 21.96 5.15 35.14
N LEU A 262 20.70 5.55 35.00
CA LEU A 262 20.27 6.96 35.02
C LEU A 262 20.69 7.64 36.34
N ALA A 263 21.55 8.66 36.26
CA ALA A 263 21.94 9.45 37.43
C ALA A 263 20.80 10.40 37.88
N PRO A 264 20.65 10.69 39.19
CA PRO A 264 19.60 11.60 39.68
C PRO A 264 19.74 13.00 39.06
N GLY A 265 18.67 13.48 38.40
CA GLY A 265 18.62 14.82 37.79
C GLY A 265 19.01 14.87 36.30
N GLN A 266 19.34 13.74 35.68
CA GLN A 266 19.60 13.68 34.24
C GLN A 266 18.29 13.83 33.44
N ASP A 267 18.33 14.63 32.37
CA ASP A 267 17.20 14.77 31.45
C ASP A 267 16.87 13.41 30.82
N LYS A 268 15.64 12.93 31.04
CA LYS A 268 15.21 11.59 30.62
C LYS A 268 15.26 11.40 29.11
N TYR A 269 14.97 12.44 28.33
CA TYR A 269 15.05 12.40 26.88
C TYR A 269 16.51 12.33 26.42
N LEU A 270 17.40 13.12 27.02
CA LEU A 270 18.83 13.05 26.73
C LEU A 270 19.42 11.67 27.08
N HIS A 271 19.02 11.09 28.21
CA HIS A 271 19.40 9.72 28.56
C HIS A 271 18.89 8.71 27.53
N TRP A 272 17.62 8.79 27.14
CA TRP A 272 17.03 7.92 26.11
C TRP A 272 17.83 7.96 24.80
N ILE A 273 18.18 9.15 24.31
CA ILE A 273 18.94 9.30 23.06
C ILE A 273 20.34 8.68 23.16
N THR A 274 20.97 8.78 24.33
CA THR A 274 22.38 8.38 24.54
C THR A 274 22.53 6.90 24.89
N HIS A 275 21.54 6.29 25.53
CA HIS A 275 21.59 4.91 26.01
C HIS A 275 20.74 4.00 25.12
N CYS A 276 21.38 2.98 24.53
CA CYS A 276 20.73 1.94 23.74
C CYS A 276 20.90 0.59 24.43
N GLU A 277 19.93 -0.30 24.32
CA GLU A 277 20.06 -1.68 24.80
C GLU A 277 20.24 -2.65 23.64
N ALA A 278 20.92 -3.77 23.86
CA ALA A 278 21.14 -4.79 22.82
C ALA A 278 19.82 -5.39 22.30
N SER A 279 18.76 -5.40 23.12
CA SER A 279 17.42 -5.89 22.78
C SER A 279 16.55 -4.90 22.00
N ASP A 280 16.93 -3.63 21.91
CA ASP A 280 16.12 -2.56 21.33
C ASP A 280 15.62 -2.87 19.92
N GLY A 281 16.49 -3.45 19.08
CA GLY A 281 16.18 -3.79 17.70
C GLY A 281 15.05 -4.82 17.54
N SER A 282 14.81 -5.63 18.58
CA SER A 282 13.79 -6.67 18.60
C SER A 282 12.45 -6.22 19.18
N VAL A 283 12.34 -4.96 19.62
CA VAL A 283 11.12 -4.44 20.24
C VAL A 283 10.02 -4.25 19.21
N ASP A 284 8.91 -4.98 19.35
CA ASP A 284 7.71 -4.85 18.51
C ASP A 284 6.71 -3.80 19.04
N ASP A 285 6.58 -3.68 20.36
CA ASP A 285 5.66 -2.75 21.01
C ASP A 285 6.40 -1.86 22.01
N PRO A 286 6.69 -0.59 21.69
CA PRO A 286 7.41 0.33 22.57
C PRO A 286 6.61 0.70 23.83
N ILE A 287 5.31 0.41 23.89
CA ILE A 287 4.49 0.64 25.09
C ILE A 287 4.66 -0.51 26.10
N ALA A 288 5.06 -1.69 25.63
CA ALA A 288 5.31 -2.87 26.45
C ALA A 288 6.80 -3.04 26.83
N TYR A 289 7.67 -2.23 26.23
CA TYR A 289 9.09 -2.10 26.53
C TYR A 289 9.27 -1.38 27.87
#